data_AF-Q0JK78-F1
#
_entry.id   AF-Q0JK78-F1
#
_cell.length_a   1.000
_cell.length_b   1.000
_cell.length_c   1.000
_cell.angle_alpha   90.00
_cell.angle_beta   90.00
_cell.angle_gamma   90.00
#
_symmetry.space_group_name_H-M   'P 1'
#
loop_
_entity.id
_entity.type
_entity.pdbx_description
1 polymer ?
#
loop_
_entity_poly.entity_id
_entity_poly.type
_entity_poly.pdbx_seq_one_letter_code
_entity_poly.pdbx_strand_id
1 'polypeptide(L)'
;MAGGDGDRARAPKRHKSSAPSRSIDETAELDYTDDVDDDVRDADREVKKRDFTKLELKPDHANRPLWACADGRIFLETFSPLYKQAYDFLIAIAEPVCRPESMHEYNLTPHSLYAAVSVGLETSTIISVMSKLSKTKLPREIIDFIHASTANYGKVKLVLKKNRYFVESPFPEVLKTLLKDDIICRARISPEDSVGAPSFTISKTAGEMASGHEDLLDGMELAAATEDKETHSFEIDPSQVENVKQRCLPNALNFPMLEEYDFRNDTVNPDLEMELKPQARPRPYQEKSLSKMFGNGRARSGIIVLPCGAGKSLVGVSAACRIKKSCLCLATNAVSVDQWAFQFKLWSTIKDEHISRFTSDNKEKFRGMAGVVVTTYNMVAFGGKRSEDSEKIIEEIRNREWGLLLMDEVHVVPAHMFRKVISITKSHCKLGLTATLVREDERITDLNFLIGPKLYEANWLDLVKGGFIANVQCAEVWCPMTKEFFAEYLKKENSKKKQVLYAMNPNKFRACEFLIRFHEQQRGDKIIVFADNLFALTSYAMKLRKPMIYGSTSHVERTRILHQFKNSSDVNTIFLSKVQ
;
A
#
# COMPACT_ATOMS: atom_id res chain seq x y z
N MET A 1 31.71 58.95 24.03
CA MET A 1 32.08 58.24 25.26
C MET A 1 30.80 57.78 25.92
N ALA A 2 30.75 56.51 26.32
CA ALA A 2 29.54 55.70 26.44
C ALA A 2 28.90 55.73 27.84
N GLY A 3 27.58 55.46 27.86
CA GLY A 3 26.89 54.70 28.91
C GLY A 3 26.20 55.50 30.00
N GLY A 4 24.89 55.75 29.84
CA GLY A 4 23.99 56.26 30.87
C GLY A 4 22.77 55.34 31.04
N ASP A 5 22.33 55.25 32.30
CA ASP A 5 20.98 54.95 32.83
C ASP A 5 20.24 53.68 32.38
N GLY A 6 19.45 53.01 33.19
CA GLY A 6 18.87 53.24 34.51
C GLY A 6 17.80 52.14 34.66
N ASP A 7 17.90 51.27 35.66
CA ASP A 7 17.12 51.35 36.90
C ASP A 7 15.59 51.18 36.71
N ARG A 8 15.04 50.03 37.16
CA ARG A 8 13.96 49.97 38.18
C ARG A 8 13.33 48.58 38.33
N ALA A 9 13.21 48.21 39.61
CA ALA A 9 12.66 46.99 40.17
C ALA A 9 11.12 46.93 40.20
N ARG A 10 10.54 45.70 40.23
CA ARG A 10 9.56 45.27 41.26
C ARG A 10 9.13 43.79 41.18
N ALA A 11 9.47 43.07 42.26
CA ALA A 11 8.81 42.01 43.04
C ALA A 11 7.97 40.85 42.42
N PRO A 12 8.12 39.60 42.93
CA PRO A 12 7.49 38.37 42.41
C PRO A 12 6.25 37.90 43.22
N LYS A 13 5.34 37.12 42.61
CA LYS A 13 4.40 36.22 43.32
C LYS A 13 3.94 35.00 42.47
N ARG A 14 4.04 33.83 43.11
CA ARG A 14 3.23 32.59 43.02
C ARG A 14 3.52 31.56 41.91
N HIS A 15 4.02 30.41 42.38
CA HIS A 15 4.13 29.11 41.72
C HIS A 15 2.81 28.65 41.06
N LYS A 16 2.91 28.22 39.79
CA LYS A 16 2.12 27.14 39.20
C LYS A 16 3.08 26.27 38.38
N SER A 17 3.06 24.98 38.66
CA SER A 17 3.82 23.93 37.99
C SER A 17 3.35 23.76 36.55
N SER A 18 4.26 23.95 35.58
CA SER A 18 4.13 23.45 34.21
C SER A 18 5.49 22.93 33.77
N ALA A 19 5.52 21.67 33.33
CA ALA A 19 6.70 20.92 32.92
C ALA A 19 7.50 21.64 31.81
N PRO A 20 8.85 21.54 31.80
CA PRO A 20 9.65 22.05 30.71
C PRO A 20 9.72 21.03 29.57
N SER A 21 9.38 21.50 28.39
CA SER A 21 9.71 20.91 27.09
C SER A 21 11.20 20.56 27.01
N ARG A 22 11.52 19.27 26.84
CA ARG A 22 12.84 18.84 26.39
C ARG A 22 12.84 18.79 24.87
N SER A 23 13.81 19.50 24.30
CA SER A 23 14.26 19.45 22.92
C SER A 23 14.52 18.00 22.50
N ILE A 24 13.95 17.64 21.35
CA ILE A 24 14.21 16.38 20.65
C ILE A 24 15.56 16.56 19.96
N ASP A 25 16.60 15.99 20.55
CA ASP A 25 17.86 15.73 19.83
C ASP A 25 17.65 14.42 19.05
N GLU A 26 17.58 14.56 17.73
CA GLU A 26 17.48 13.46 16.77
C GLU A 26 18.84 12.77 16.66
N THR A 27 19.13 11.84 17.56
CA THR A 27 20.09 10.76 17.33
C THR A 27 19.46 9.46 17.81
N ALA A 28 18.71 8.80 16.94
CA ALA A 28 18.32 7.41 17.12
C ALA A 28 19.60 6.55 17.04
N GLU A 29 20.22 6.32 18.20
CA GLU A 29 21.15 5.21 18.39
C GLU A 29 20.35 3.92 18.11
N LEU A 30 20.59 3.34 16.94
CA LEU A 30 20.20 1.96 16.63
C LEU A 30 21.01 1.05 17.54
N ASP A 31 20.47 0.79 18.73
CA ASP A 31 20.97 -0.25 19.62
C ASP A 31 20.64 -1.59 18.98
N TYR A 32 21.60 -2.13 18.23
CA TYR A 32 21.61 -3.53 17.82
C TYR A 32 21.92 -4.37 19.06
N THR A 33 20.94 -4.50 19.95
CA THR A 33 20.96 -5.58 20.92
C THR A 33 20.73 -6.88 20.16
N ASP A 34 21.70 -7.78 20.28
CA ASP A 34 21.67 -9.14 19.75
C ASP A 34 20.36 -9.85 20.16
N ASP A 35 19.33 -9.81 19.30
CA ASP A 35 18.12 -10.66 19.38
C ASP A 35 18.43 -12.12 19.01
N VAL A 36 19.61 -12.62 19.38
CA VAL A 36 20.01 -14.03 19.20
C VAL A 36 19.57 -14.87 20.41
N ASP A 37 19.07 -14.24 21.48
CA ASP A 37 18.63 -14.92 22.71
C ASP A 37 17.10 -14.93 22.92
N ASP A 38 16.29 -14.49 21.95
CA ASP A 38 14.81 -14.66 22.00
C ASP A 38 14.31 -15.88 21.20
N ASP A 39 15.11 -16.41 20.25
CA ASP A 39 14.77 -17.63 19.51
C ASP A 39 14.82 -18.92 20.36
N VAL A 40 15.33 -18.85 21.59
CA VAL A 40 15.37 -19.99 22.54
C VAL A 40 14.31 -19.85 23.64
N ARG A 41 13.66 -18.69 23.77
CA ARG A 41 12.67 -18.42 24.85
C ARG A 41 11.21 -18.59 24.43
N ASP A 42 10.92 -18.82 23.16
CA ASP A 42 9.56 -19.10 22.66
C ASP A 42 9.27 -20.60 22.42
N ALA A 43 10.21 -21.49 22.74
CA ALA A 43 10.03 -22.95 22.62
C ALA A 43 9.07 -23.56 23.67
N ASP A 44 8.74 -22.82 24.73
CA ASP A 44 7.84 -23.25 25.81
C ASP A 44 6.40 -22.75 25.67
N ARG A 45 6.03 -22.10 24.55
CA ARG A 45 4.62 -21.97 24.17
C ARG A 45 4.16 -23.36 23.74
N GLU A 46 3.45 -24.06 24.63
CA GLU A 46 2.70 -25.28 24.31
C GLU A 46 2.17 -25.16 22.88
N VAL A 47 2.72 -25.96 21.96
CA VAL A 47 2.13 -26.16 20.64
C VAL A 47 0.77 -26.79 20.94
N LYS A 48 -0.26 -25.96 21.16
CA LYS A 48 -1.64 -26.39 21.24
C LYS A 48 -1.90 -27.07 19.91
N LYS A 49 -1.76 -28.39 19.89
CA LYS A 49 -2.11 -29.23 18.76
C LYS A 49 -3.56 -28.89 18.44
N ARG A 50 -3.78 -28.12 17.37
CA ARG A 50 -5.11 -27.72 16.94
C ARG A 50 -5.75 -28.98 16.39
N ASP A 51 -6.68 -29.54 17.15
CA ASP A 51 -7.38 -30.76 16.79
C ASP A 51 -8.56 -30.42 15.86
N PHE A 52 -8.49 -30.93 14.63
CA PHE A 52 -9.53 -30.80 13.61
C PHE A 52 -10.19 -32.15 13.28
N THR A 53 -10.04 -33.16 14.13
CA THR A 53 -10.61 -34.51 13.93
C THR A 53 -12.14 -34.50 13.82
N LYS A 54 -12.81 -33.45 14.30
CA LYS A 54 -14.26 -33.26 14.16
C LYS A 54 -14.73 -32.86 12.75
N LEU A 55 -13.81 -32.51 11.84
CA LEU A 55 -14.17 -32.11 10.49
C LEU A 55 -14.64 -33.32 9.67
N GLU A 56 -15.92 -33.33 9.31
CA GLU A 56 -16.50 -34.38 8.48
C GLU A 56 -16.00 -34.29 7.03
N LEU A 57 -15.34 -35.34 6.55
CA LEU A 57 -14.87 -35.45 5.18
C LEU A 57 -16.05 -35.75 4.24
N LYS A 58 -16.13 -35.06 3.10
CA LYS A 58 -17.13 -35.36 2.08
C LYS A 58 -16.71 -36.60 1.28
N PRO A 59 -17.66 -37.39 0.75
CA PRO A 59 -17.34 -38.60 -0.03
C PRO A 59 -16.52 -38.32 -1.29
N ASP A 60 -16.62 -37.11 -1.87
CA ASP A 60 -15.91 -36.67 -3.08
C ASP A 60 -14.69 -35.80 -2.78
N HIS A 61 -14.10 -35.95 -1.59
CA HIS A 61 -12.95 -35.15 -1.13
C HIS A 61 -11.74 -35.21 -2.06
N ALA A 62 -11.55 -36.28 -2.84
CA ALA A 62 -10.42 -36.39 -3.78
C ALA A 62 -10.47 -35.35 -4.91
N ASN A 63 -11.67 -34.91 -5.30
CA ASN A 63 -11.87 -33.99 -6.43
C ASN A 63 -11.94 -32.51 -6.02
N ARG A 64 -11.72 -32.21 -4.73
CA ARG A 64 -11.92 -30.87 -4.17
C ARG A 64 -10.58 -30.32 -3.66
N PRO A 65 -10.21 -29.07 -3.93
CA PRO A 65 -8.86 -28.60 -3.63
C PRO A 65 -8.67 -27.99 -2.23
N LEU A 66 -9.74 -27.72 -1.47
CA LEU A 66 -9.65 -26.91 -0.25
C LEU A 66 -9.85 -27.70 1.04
N TRP A 67 -9.11 -27.31 2.08
CA TRP A 67 -9.40 -27.65 3.47
C TRP A 67 -9.76 -26.38 4.24
N ALA A 68 -11.00 -26.28 4.72
CA ALA A 68 -11.45 -25.15 5.52
C ALA A 68 -11.45 -25.53 7.02
N CYS A 69 -10.61 -24.86 7.80
CA CYS A 69 -10.46 -25.08 9.24
C CYS A 69 -11.36 -24.12 10.03
N ALA A 70 -11.86 -24.57 11.18
CA ALA A 70 -12.77 -23.78 12.03
C ALA A 70 -12.16 -22.48 12.57
N ASP A 71 -10.84 -22.34 12.53
CA ASP A 71 -10.09 -21.14 12.95
C ASP A 71 -9.92 -20.09 11.82
N GLY A 72 -10.55 -20.29 10.66
CA GLY A 72 -10.50 -19.36 9.53
C GLY A 72 -9.37 -19.64 8.53
N ARG A 73 -8.47 -20.60 8.83
CA ARG A 73 -7.42 -20.99 7.89
C ARG A 73 -7.95 -21.88 6.78
N ILE A 74 -7.44 -21.67 5.58
CA ILE A 74 -7.78 -22.43 4.38
C ILE A 74 -6.51 -22.94 3.73
N PHE A 75 -6.40 -24.25 3.53
CA PHE A 75 -5.34 -24.85 2.74
C PHE A 75 -5.83 -25.15 1.32
N LEU A 76 -5.03 -24.79 0.32
CA LEU A 76 -5.31 -24.99 -1.10
C LEU A 76 -4.25 -25.91 -1.71
N GLU A 77 -4.68 -27.02 -2.29
CA GLU A 77 -3.81 -27.95 -3.02
C GLU A 77 -3.54 -27.43 -4.45
N THR A 78 -2.27 -27.18 -4.78
CA THR A 78 -1.87 -26.60 -6.08
C THR A 78 -1.89 -27.62 -7.22
N PHE A 79 -1.81 -28.91 -6.89
CA PHE A 79 -1.81 -30.03 -7.82
C PHE A 79 -3.23 -30.47 -8.26
N SER A 80 -4.28 -29.87 -7.72
CA SER A 80 -5.66 -30.18 -8.12
C SER A 80 -5.99 -29.57 -9.50
N PRO A 81 -6.76 -30.25 -10.37
CA PRO A 81 -7.22 -29.68 -11.64
C PRO A 81 -8.10 -28.42 -11.45
N LEU A 82 -8.74 -28.27 -10.28
CA LEU A 82 -9.55 -27.11 -9.93
C LEU A 82 -8.73 -25.98 -9.26
N TYR A 83 -7.40 -26.09 -9.21
CA TYR A 83 -6.53 -25.11 -8.56
C TYR A 83 -6.78 -23.69 -9.06
N LYS A 84 -6.84 -23.47 -10.39
CA LYS A 84 -6.99 -22.12 -10.96
C LYS A 84 -8.28 -21.42 -10.48
N GLN A 85 -9.39 -22.14 -10.45
CA GLN A 85 -10.68 -21.60 -9.99
C GLN A 85 -10.67 -21.33 -8.48
N ALA A 86 -10.12 -22.27 -7.70
CA ALA A 86 -10.03 -22.13 -6.25
C ALA A 86 -9.07 -21.01 -5.82
N TYR A 87 -7.97 -20.85 -6.54
CA TYR A 87 -6.99 -19.79 -6.36
C TYR A 87 -7.61 -18.41 -6.64
N ASP A 88 -8.27 -18.25 -7.80
CA ASP A 88 -8.91 -16.99 -8.18
C ASP A 88 -10.02 -16.59 -7.19
N PHE A 89 -10.75 -17.58 -6.66
CA PHE A 89 -11.72 -17.39 -5.60
C PHE A 89 -11.05 -16.97 -4.28
N LEU A 90 -10.01 -17.68 -3.83
CA LEU A 90 -9.35 -17.38 -2.56
C LEU A 90 -8.65 -16.02 -2.54
N ILE A 91 -8.04 -15.58 -3.65
CA ILE A 91 -7.48 -14.22 -3.73
C ILE A 91 -8.55 -13.16 -3.47
N ALA A 92 -9.79 -13.41 -3.87
CA ALA A 92 -10.88 -12.45 -3.70
C ALA A 92 -11.41 -12.42 -2.26
N ILE A 93 -11.36 -13.54 -1.52
CA ILE A 93 -12.03 -13.67 -0.22
C ILE A 93 -11.10 -13.80 0.99
N ALA A 94 -9.83 -14.14 0.78
CA ALA A 94 -8.89 -14.50 1.83
C ALA A 94 -7.51 -13.85 1.61
N GLU A 95 -6.76 -13.69 2.69
CA GLU A 95 -5.37 -13.20 2.65
C GLU A 95 -4.39 -14.38 2.59
N PRO A 96 -3.39 -14.36 1.69
CA PRO A 96 -2.38 -15.40 1.64
C PRO A 96 -1.45 -15.31 2.86
N VAL A 97 -1.18 -16.45 3.49
CA VAL A 97 -0.20 -16.60 4.58
C VAL A 97 1.10 -17.15 4.00
N CYS A 98 1.04 -18.29 3.32
CA CYS A 98 2.19 -18.87 2.63
C CYS A 98 1.76 -19.50 1.29
N ARG A 99 2.68 -19.49 0.31
CA ARG A 99 2.45 -20.03 -1.03
C ARG A 99 3.62 -20.90 -1.50
N PRO A 100 3.90 -22.03 -0.84
CA PRO A 100 4.90 -23.00 -1.32
C PRO A 100 4.38 -23.74 -2.55
N GLU A 101 5.22 -24.56 -3.17
CA GLU A 101 4.90 -25.17 -4.47
C GLU A 101 3.67 -26.10 -4.46
N SER A 102 3.44 -26.86 -3.37
CA SER A 102 2.41 -27.92 -3.34
C SER A 102 1.12 -27.56 -2.61
N MET A 103 1.18 -26.71 -1.58
CA MET A 103 0.02 -26.41 -0.73
C MET A 103 0.08 -24.99 -0.20
N HIS A 104 -0.85 -24.15 -0.65
CA HIS A 104 -0.95 -22.77 -0.18
C HIS A 104 -1.77 -22.69 1.11
N GLU A 105 -1.43 -21.74 1.98
CA GLU A 105 -2.19 -21.39 3.17
C GLU A 105 -2.76 -19.98 3.03
N TYR A 106 -4.05 -19.85 3.31
CA TYR A 106 -4.79 -18.59 3.34
C TYR A 106 -5.48 -18.43 4.69
N ASN A 107 -5.79 -17.20 5.04
CA ASN A 107 -6.55 -16.86 6.23
C ASN A 107 -7.75 -15.99 5.86
N LEU A 108 -8.93 -16.37 6.35
CA LEU A 108 -10.11 -15.52 6.27
C LEU A 108 -10.02 -14.43 7.33
N THR A 109 -9.93 -13.18 6.88
CA THR A 109 -9.99 -12.03 7.77
C THR A 109 -11.29 -11.29 7.51
N PRO A 110 -11.79 -10.50 8.48
CA PRO A 110 -12.94 -9.65 8.20
C PRO A 110 -12.62 -8.70 7.03
N HIS A 111 -11.41 -8.11 7.01
CA HIS A 111 -10.95 -7.24 5.93
C HIS A 111 -10.97 -7.87 4.52
N SER A 112 -10.56 -9.14 4.40
CA SER A 112 -10.57 -9.84 3.10
C SER A 112 -12.00 -10.10 2.62
N LEU A 113 -12.91 -10.47 3.52
CA LEU A 113 -14.33 -10.62 3.21
C LEU A 113 -14.97 -9.29 2.84
N TYR A 114 -14.55 -8.19 3.46
CA TYR A 114 -15.04 -6.85 3.12
C TYR A 114 -14.63 -6.47 1.70
N ALA A 115 -13.39 -6.77 1.31
CA ALA A 115 -12.91 -6.58 -0.05
C ALA A 115 -13.74 -7.42 -1.04
N ALA A 116 -14.02 -8.68 -0.72
CA ALA A 116 -14.84 -9.58 -1.54
C ALA A 116 -16.25 -9.03 -1.82
N VAL A 117 -16.96 -8.61 -0.77
CA VAL A 117 -18.31 -8.05 -0.89
C VAL A 117 -18.28 -6.73 -1.66
N SER A 118 -17.25 -5.91 -1.41
CA SER A 118 -17.05 -4.66 -2.16
C SER A 118 -16.86 -4.90 -3.65
N VAL A 119 -16.25 -6.04 -4.03
CA VAL A 119 -16.10 -6.43 -5.43
C VAL A 119 -17.45 -6.81 -6.08
N GLY A 120 -18.43 -7.21 -5.29
CA GLY A 120 -19.77 -7.64 -5.73
C GLY A 120 -20.08 -9.11 -5.42
N LEU A 121 -19.26 -9.79 -4.61
CA LEU A 121 -19.53 -11.18 -4.21
C LEU A 121 -20.57 -11.21 -3.08
N GLU A 122 -21.71 -11.85 -3.34
CA GLU A 122 -22.74 -12.05 -2.33
C GLU A 122 -22.32 -13.10 -1.29
N THR A 123 -22.80 -12.92 -0.06
CA THR A 123 -22.55 -13.84 1.08
C THR A 123 -22.93 -15.29 0.76
N SER A 124 -24.10 -15.48 0.15
CA SER A 124 -24.63 -16.77 -0.29
C SER A 124 -23.68 -17.44 -1.29
N THR A 125 -23.18 -16.67 -2.25
CA THR A 125 -22.25 -17.12 -3.28
C THR A 125 -20.91 -17.54 -2.68
N ILE A 126 -20.37 -16.76 -1.73
CA ILE A 126 -19.12 -17.10 -1.03
C ILE A 126 -19.27 -18.46 -0.33
N ILE A 127 -20.33 -18.66 0.44
CA ILE A 127 -20.59 -19.90 1.19
C ILE A 127 -20.81 -21.08 0.23
N SER A 128 -21.58 -20.87 -0.84
CA SER A 128 -21.87 -21.90 -1.85
C SER A 128 -20.59 -22.38 -2.56
N VAL A 129 -19.76 -21.45 -3.04
CA VAL A 129 -18.51 -21.77 -3.74
C VAL A 129 -17.51 -22.42 -2.79
N MET A 130 -17.37 -21.91 -1.57
CA MET A 130 -16.50 -22.52 -0.56
C MET A 130 -16.96 -23.94 -0.19
N SER A 131 -18.27 -24.18 -0.10
CA SER A 131 -18.82 -25.51 0.12
C SER A 131 -18.56 -26.44 -1.08
N LYS A 132 -18.62 -25.93 -2.31
CA LYS A 132 -18.29 -26.68 -3.54
C LYS A 132 -16.81 -27.01 -3.67
N LEU A 133 -15.91 -26.18 -3.15
CA LEU A 133 -14.46 -26.41 -3.26
C LEU A 133 -13.83 -27.10 -2.03
N SER A 134 -14.51 -27.12 -0.88
CA SER A 134 -14.01 -27.73 0.37
C SER A 134 -14.18 -29.24 0.42
N LYS A 135 -13.09 -29.96 0.71
CA LYS A 135 -13.04 -31.40 1.01
C LYS A 135 -13.86 -31.76 2.25
N THR A 136 -13.89 -30.89 3.24
CA THR A 136 -14.66 -31.06 4.47
C THR A 136 -16.02 -30.36 4.37
N LYS A 137 -17.00 -30.81 5.15
CA LYS A 137 -18.18 -29.99 5.44
C LYS A 137 -17.71 -28.72 6.15
N LEU A 138 -18.26 -27.59 5.72
CA LEU A 138 -17.88 -26.30 6.29
C LEU A 138 -18.30 -26.26 7.77
N PRO A 139 -17.38 -25.93 8.68
CA PRO A 139 -17.72 -25.69 10.08
C PRO A 139 -18.73 -24.55 10.20
N ARG A 140 -19.63 -24.65 11.19
CA ARG A 140 -20.64 -23.60 11.45
C ARG A 140 -19.96 -22.29 11.83
N GLU A 141 -18.84 -22.38 12.52
CA GLU A 141 -18.01 -21.26 12.94
C GLU A 141 -17.57 -20.40 11.76
N ILE A 142 -17.18 -21.01 10.64
CA ILE A 142 -16.79 -20.26 9.43
C ILE A 142 -18.02 -19.61 8.78
N ILE A 143 -19.14 -20.33 8.72
CA ILE A 143 -20.40 -19.83 8.13
C ILE A 143 -20.88 -18.61 8.92
N ASP A 144 -20.92 -18.72 10.24
CA ASP A 144 -21.32 -17.66 11.16
C ASP A 144 -20.36 -16.47 11.06
N PHE A 145 -19.05 -16.73 10.97
CA PHE A 145 -18.04 -15.70 10.77
C PHE A 145 -18.21 -14.94 9.45
N ILE A 146 -18.49 -15.65 8.35
CA ILE A 146 -18.77 -15.04 7.05
C ILE A 146 -20.04 -14.20 7.13
N HIS A 147 -21.13 -14.74 7.66
CA HIS A 147 -22.38 -13.99 7.81
C HIS A 147 -22.21 -12.72 8.66
N ALA A 148 -21.54 -12.82 9.81
CA ALA A 148 -21.28 -11.68 10.68
C ALA A 148 -20.42 -10.63 9.99
N SER A 149 -19.44 -11.07 9.20
CA SER A 149 -18.52 -10.18 8.48
C SER A 149 -19.11 -9.57 7.21
N THR A 150 -20.10 -10.17 6.56
CA THR A 150 -20.65 -9.63 5.30
C THR A 150 -21.99 -8.93 5.47
N ALA A 151 -22.77 -9.25 6.52
CA ALA A 151 -24.14 -8.75 6.68
C ALA A 151 -24.28 -7.23 6.73
N ASN A 152 -23.28 -6.53 7.27
CA ASN A 152 -23.33 -5.06 7.41
C ASN A 152 -22.57 -4.32 6.30
N TYR A 153 -21.92 -5.04 5.40
CA TYR A 153 -20.95 -4.48 4.46
C TYR A 153 -21.59 -4.05 3.14
N GLY A 154 -21.02 -3.03 2.52
CA GLY A 154 -21.52 -2.44 1.27
C GLY A 154 -22.83 -1.66 1.43
N LYS A 155 -23.38 -1.60 2.64
CA LYS A 155 -24.60 -0.85 2.94
C LYS A 155 -24.36 0.65 2.99
N VAL A 156 -23.15 1.10 3.29
CA VAL A 156 -22.83 2.52 3.48
C VAL A 156 -21.69 2.90 2.53
N LYS A 157 -21.90 3.96 1.75
CA LYS A 157 -20.93 4.52 0.81
C LYS A 157 -20.58 5.93 1.25
N LEU A 158 -19.31 6.29 1.16
CA LEU A 158 -18.86 7.67 1.33
C LEU A 158 -18.53 8.23 -0.05
N VAL A 159 -19.23 9.29 -0.45
CA VAL A 159 -19.11 9.90 -1.77
C VAL A 159 -18.74 11.37 -1.61
N LEU A 160 -17.77 11.84 -2.39
CA LEU A 160 -17.41 13.25 -2.46
C LEU A 160 -18.12 13.86 -3.68
N LYS A 161 -18.94 14.90 -3.48
CA LYS A 161 -19.63 15.63 -4.56
C LYS A 161 -19.53 17.12 -4.30
N LYS A 162 -19.02 17.91 -5.25
CA LYS A 162 -18.91 19.38 -5.14
C LYS A 162 -18.23 19.83 -3.83
N ASN A 163 -17.09 19.25 -3.50
CA ASN A 163 -16.29 19.54 -2.32
C ASN A 163 -16.97 19.22 -0.98
N ARG A 164 -18.06 18.45 -1.01
CA ARG A 164 -18.85 18.04 0.15
C ARG A 164 -18.89 16.52 0.25
N TYR A 165 -18.76 16.01 1.47
CA TYR A 165 -18.80 14.58 1.74
C TYR A 165 -20.23 14.16 2.07
N PHE A 166 -20.73 13.16 1.35
CA PHE A 166 -22.04 12.56 1.56
C PHE A 166 -21.90 11.12 1.98
N VAL A 167 -22.69 10.71 2.97
CA VAL A 167 -22.85 9.30 3.32
C VAL A 167 -24.14 8.81 2.69
N GLU A 168 -24.02 7.85 1.79
CA GLU A 168 -25.11 7.30 0.99
C GLU A 168 -25.40 5.85 1.36
N SER A 169 -26.67 5.46 1.36
CA SER A 169 -27.10 4.08 1.51
C SER A 169 -28.40 3.84 0.74
N PRO A 170 -28.57 2.68 0.10
CA PRO A 170 -29.88 2.25 -0.38
C PRO A 170 -30.81 1.82 0.77
N PHE A 171 -30.29 1.65 1.99
CA PHE A 171 -31.05 1.20 3.17
C PHE A 171 -31.23 2.34 4.18
N PRO A 172 -32.38 3.02 4.23
CA PRO A 172 -32.59 4.16 5.13
C PRO A 172 -32.44 3.79 6.61
N GLU A 173 -32.77 2.55 7.00
CA GLU A 173 -32.63 2.06 8.37
C GLU A 173 -31.17 2.03 8.86
N VAL A 174 -30.22 1.80 7.95
CA VAL A 174 -28.79 1.83 8.28
C VAL A 174 -28.36 3.26 8.58
N LEU A 175 -28.77 4.23 7.75
CA LEU A 175 -28.47 5.64 7.98
C LEU A 175 -29.10 6.16 9.27
N LYS A 176 -30.34 5.77 9.58
CA LYS A 176 -30.98 6.07 10.87
C LYS A 176 -30.17 5.51 12.04
N THR A 177 -29.62 4.31 11.90
CA THR A 177 -28.77 3.69 12.92
C THR A 177 -27.45 4.44 13.09
N LEU A 178 -26.81 4.86 11.99
CA LEU A 178 -25.60 5.69 12.04
C LEU A 178 -25.87 7.05 12.72
N LEU A 179 -27.00 7.70 12.43
CA LEU A 179 -27.36 8.99 13.01
C LEU A 179 -27.76 8.93 14.49
N LYS A 180 -27.96 7.74 15.07
CA LYS A 180 -28.11 7.56 16.52
C LYS A 180 -26.78 7.67 17.27
N ASP A 181 -25.64 7.53 16.59
CA ASP A 181 -24.33 7.72 17.21
C ASP A 181 -24.03 9.21 17.38
N ASP A 182 -23.68 9.62 18.61
CA ASP A 182 -23.45 11.03 18.96
C ASP A 182 -22.37 11.69 18.09
N ILE A 183 -21.33 10.94 17.70
CA ILE A 183 -20.20 11.49 16.94
C ILE A 183 -20.62 11.74 15.49
N ILE A 184 -21.32 10.78 14.88
CA ILE A 184 -21.82 10.92 13.51
C ILE A 184 -22.91 12.00 13.44
N CYS A 185 -23.79 12.06 14.44
CA CYS A 185 -24.84 13.07 14.51
C CYS A 185 -24.24 14.49 14.57
N ARG A 186 -23.19 14.70 15.37
CA ARG A 186 -22.48 15.99 15.46
C ARG A 186 -21.69 16.36 14.20
N ALA A 187 -21.24 15.35 13.45
CA ALA A 187 -20.51 15.56 12.20
C ALA A 187 -21.43 15.93 11.02
N ARG A 188 -22.75 15.75 11.16
CA ARG A 188 -23.74 16.06 10.13
C ARG A 188 -23.90 17.57 9.95
N ILE A 189 -23.83 18.03 8.70
CA ILE A 189 -24.25 19.38 8.34
C ILE A 189 -25.75 19.35 8.04
N SER A 190 -26.55 19.96 8.91
CA SER A 190 -27.99 20.14 8.65
C SER A 190 -28.20 21.36 7.76
N PRO A 191 -29.03 21.27 6.70
CA PRO A 191 -29.49 22.47 6.00
C PRO A 191 -30.31 23.33 6.97
N GLU A 192 -30.07 24.65 6.98
CA GLU A 192 -30.57 25.62 7.97
C GLU A 192 -32.11 25.68 8.13
N ASP A 193 -32.88 24.98 7.29
CA ASP A 193 -34.36 25.03 7.25
C ASP A 193 -35.09 23.77 7.77
N SER A 194 -34.43 22.83 8.45
CA SER A 194 -35.11 21.60 8.93
C SER A 194 -34.93 21.31 10.42
N VAL A 195 -35.82 21.91 11.22
CA VAL A 195 -36.01 21.59 12.64
C VAL A 195 -36.84 20.30 12.75
N GLY A 196 -36.26 19.22 13.28
CA GLY A 196 -37.01 18.20 14.03
C GLY A 196 -37.17 16.79 13.45
N ALA A 197 -36.66 16.47 12.25
CA ALA A 197 -36.69 15.09 11.73
C ALA A 197 -35.41 14.75 10.94
N PRO A 198 -34.96 13.48 10.94
CA PRO A 198 -33.85 13.05 10.08
C PRO A 198 -34.30 13.10 8.62
N SER A 199 -34.21 14.27 7.98
CA SER A 199 -34.43 14.38 6.55
C SER A 199 -33.22 13.77 5.82
N PHE A 200 -33.47 12.96 4.79
CA PHE A 200 -32.44 12.43 3.91
C PHE A 200 -32.65 12.99 2.51
N THR A 201 -31.57 13.30 1.79
CA THR A 201 -31.67 13.65 0.38
C THR A 201 -31.83 12.35 -0.42
N ILE A 202 -32.92 12.22 -1.16
CA ILE A 202 -33.22 11.05 -2.00
C ILE A 202 -32.68 11.31 -3.41
N SER A 203 -31.80 10.43 -3.89
CA SER A 203 -31.28 10.45 -5.26
C SER A 203 -31.64 9.16 -5.99
N LYS A 204 -32.09 9.28 -7.24
CA LYS A 204 -32.29 8.15 -8.15
C LYS A 204 -31.06 7.98 -9.03
N THR A 205 -30.42 6.82 -9.00
CA THR A 205 -29.34 6.46 -9.93
C THR A 205 -29.93 5.64 -11.08
N ALA A 206 -29.79 6.12 -12.32
CA ALA A 206 -30.15 5.36 -13.51
C ALA A 206 -29.16 4.20 -13.71
N GLY A 207 -29.65 2.97 -13.82
CA GLY A 207 -28.83 1.80 -14.12
C GLY A 207 -28.41 1.76 -15.59
N GLU A 208 -27.11 1.83 -15.87
CA GLU A 208 -26.58 1.59 -17.22
C GLU A 208 -26.35 0.10 -17.46
N MET A 209 -26.85 -0.41 -18.59
CA MET A 209 -26.61 -1.76 -19.11
C MET A 209 -25.12 -1.97 -19.39
N ALA A 210 -24.45 -2.80 -18.58
CA ALA A 210 -23.09 -3.25 -18.86
C ALA A 210 -23.12 -4.52 -19.72
N SER A 211 -23.05 -4.36 -21.04
CA SER A 211 -22.71 -5.45 -21.97
C SER A 211 -21.19 -5.70 -21.90
N GLY A 212 -20.75 -6.80 -21.27
CA GLY A 212 -19.34 -7.20 -21.33
C GLY A 212 -18.82 -8.06 -20.18
N HIS A 213 -19.37 -9.26 -20.02
CA HIS A 213 -18.63 -10.44 -19.56
C HIS A 213 -19.51 -11.69 -19.79
N GLU A 214 -19.64 -12.11 -21.04
CA GLU A 214 -20.09 -13.47 -21.37
C GLU A 214 -18.93 -14.41 -21.08
N ASP A 215 -18.88 -14.96 -19.87
CA ASP A 215 -18.27 -16.26 -19.54
C ASP A 215 -18.48 -16.50 -18.04
N LEU A 216 -19.29 -17.53 -17.70
CA LEU A 216 -19.50 -18.16 -16.38
C LEU A 216 -20.80 -17.91 -15.58
N LEU A 217 -21.86 -17.30 -16.12
CA LEU A 217 -23.18 -17.31 -15.46
C LEU A 217 -24.31 -17.44 -16.48
N ASP A 218 -25.25 -18.37 -16.21
CA ASP A 218 -26.45 -18.61 -17.01
C ASP A 218 -27.23 -17.29 -17.22
N GLY A 219 -27.54 -17.00 -18.48
CA GLY A 219 -28.15 -15.74 -18.96
C GLY A 219 -29.57 -15.44 -18.45
N MET A 220 -30.06 -16.14 -17.44
CA MET A 220 -31.39 -15.94 -16.82
C MET A 220 -31.34 -15.16 -15.49
N GLU A 221 -30.19 -15.03 -14.82
CA GLU A 221 -30.07 -14.25 -13.57
C GLU A 221 -29.69 -12.78 -13.79
N LEU A 222 -29.12 -12.43 -14.95
CA LEU A 222 -28.66 -11.07 -15.27
C LEU A 222 -29.82 -10.06 -15.46
N ALA A 223 -31.04 -10.54 -15.70
CA ALA A 223 -32.23 -9.70 -15.95
C ALA A 223 -32.95 -9.24 -14.66
N ALA A 224 -32.58 -9.76 -13.48
CA ALA A 224 -33.26 -9.45 -12.21
C ALA A 224 -32.57 -8.33 -11.38
N ALA A 225 -31.43 -7.80 -11.83
CA ALA A 225 -30.63 -6.83 -11.06
C ALA A 225 -30.91 -5.34 -11.39
N THR A 226 -31.87 -5.07 -12.28
CA THR A 226 -32.22 -3.71 -12.75
C THR A 226 -33.48 -3.16 -12.07
N GLU A 227 -33.51 -3.15 -10.73
CA GLU A 227 -34.48 -2.34 -9.99
C GLU A 227 -33.82 -0.99 -9.61
N ASP A 228 -34.49 0.10 -9.96
CA ASP A 228 -34.13 1.47 -9.59
C ASP A 228 -34.09 1.62 -8.05
N LYS A 229 -32.94 1.35 -7.44
CA LYS A 229 -32.78 1.49 -5.99
C LYS A 229 -32.60 2.97 -5.64
N GLU A 230 -33.59 3.53 -4.95
CA GLU A 230 -33.48 4.86 -4.36
C GLU A 230 -32.33 4.89 -3.34
N THR A 231 -31.51 5.95 -3.41
CA THR A 231 -30.38 6.13 -2.49
C THR A 231 -30.66 7.31 -1.57
N HIS A 232 -30.56 7.07 -0.27
CA HIS A 232 -30.70 8.10 0.76
C HIS A 232 -29.31 8.62 1.14
N SER A 233 -29.20 9.92 1.41
CA SER A 233 -27.91 10.54 1.76
C SER A 233 -28.01 11.67 2.77
N PHE A 234 -26.92 11.93 3.50
CA PHE A 234 -26.74 13.12 4.33
C PHE A 234 -25.31 13.67 4.22
N GLU A 235 -25.17 14.99 4.38
CA GLU A 235 -23.88 15.71 4.27
C GLU A 235 -23.11 15.68 5.60
N ILE A 236 -21.79 15.54 5.52
CA ILE A 236 -20.87 15.50 6.66
C ILE A 236 -19.79 16.57 6.51
N ASP A 237 -19.41 17.16 7.64
CA ASP A 237 -18.28 18.08 7.73
C ASP A 237 -16.97 17.39 7.28
N PRO A 238 -16.27 17.95 6.26
CA PRO A 238 -14.98 17.45 5.80
C PRO A 238 -13.95 17.19 6.91
N SER A 239 -13.95 18.00 7.97
CA SER A 239 -13.03 17.87 9.11
C SER A 239 -13.31 16.63 9.97
N GLN A 240 -14.53 16.11 9.95
CA GLN A 240 -14.97 14.99 10.77
C GLN A 240 -15.00 13.66 9.99
N VAL A 241 -14.69 13.67 8.69
CA VAL A 241 -14.75 12.47 7.82
C VAL A 241 -13.92 11.32 8.38
N GLU A 242 -12.72 11.58 8.90
CA GLU A 242 -11.87 10.56 9.51
C GLU A 242 -12.54 9.95 10.76
N ASN A 243 -13.11 10.78 11.64
CA ASN A 243 -13.80 10.34 12.84
C ASN A 243 -15.03 9.48 12.48
N VAL A 244 -15.82 9.90 11.50
CA VAL A 244 -16.99 9.14 11.03
C VAL A 244 -16.55 7.80 10.45
N LYS A 245 -15.51 7.77 9.60
CA LYS A 245 -14.95 6.50 9.11
C LYS A 245 -14.55 5.59 10.27
N GLN A 246 -13.84 6.13 11.26
CA GLN A 246 -13.31 5.35 12.37
C GLN A 246 -14.44 4.75 13.22
N ARG A 247 -15.54 5.49 13.40
CA ARG A 247 -16.74 5.00 14.11
C ARG A 247 -17.52 3.96 13.32
N CYS A 248 -17.43 3.99 11.99
CA CYS A 248 -18.02 3.00 11.11
C CYS A 248 -17.24 1.67 11.07
N LEU A 249 -16.03 1.59 11.64
CA LEU A 249 -15.22 0.36 11.66
C LEU A 249 -15.88 -0.81 12.43
N PRO A 250 -15.42 -2.06 12.20
CA PRO A 250 -15.93 -3.26 12.88
C PRO A 250 -15.93 -3.15 14.41
N ASN A 251 -14.94 -2.45 14.97
CA ASN A 251 -14.75 -2.31 16.41
C ASN A 251 -15.74 -1.33 17.08
N ALA A 252 -16.62 -0.70 16.31
CA ALA A 252 -17.60 0.27 16.78
C ALA A 252 -18.99 -0.04 16.22
N LEU A 253 -19.46 0.70 15.21
CA LEU A 253 -20.82 0.52 14.65
C LEU A 253 -20.91 -0.65 13.66
N ASN A 254 -19.77 -1.17 13.18
CA ASN A 254 -19.68 -2.27 12.23
C ASN A 254 -20.42 -2.02 10.91
N PHE A 255 -20.30 -0.80 10.36
CA PHE A 255 -20.85 -0.38 9.06
C PHE A 255 -19.81 0.41 8.25
N PRO A 256 -18.65 -0.17 7.91
CA PRO A 256 -17.58 0.61 7.32
C PRO A 256 -17.94 1.10 5.92
N MET A 257 -17.45 2.29 5.64
CA MET A 257 -17.83 3.04 4.47
C MET A 257 -16.93 2.70 3.29
N LEU A 258 -17.54 2.48 2.13
CA LEU A 258 -16.82 2.30 0.87
C LEU A 258 -16.64 3.64 0.16
N GLU A 259 -15.41 3.95 -0.23
CA GLU A 259 -15.08 5.08 -1.11
C GLU A 259 -15.13 4.61 -2.56
N GLU A 260 -16.21 4.99 -3.25
CA GLU A 260 -16.39 4.79 -4.69
C GLU A 260 -16.43 6.15 -5.39
N TYR A 261 -15.78 6.23 -6.54
CA TYR A 261 -15.80 7.41 -7.38
C TYR A 261 -16.45 7.11 -8.74
N ASP A 262 -17.55 7.79 -9.01
CA ASP A 262 -18.22 7.77 -10.31
C ASP A 262 -17.61 8.81 -11.24
N PHE A 263 -16.40 8.51 -11.71
CA PHE A 263 -15.63 9.41 -12.57
C PHE A 263 -16.26 9.64 -13.95
N ARG A 264 -17.18 8.76 -14.39
CA ARG A 264 -17.87 8.88 -15.68
C ARG A 264 -18.97 9.92 -15.65
N ASN A 265 -19.71 9.98 -14.55
CA ASN A 265 -20.81 10.92 -14.37
C ASN A 265 -20.38 12.23 -13.67
N ASP A 266 -19.12 12.34 -13.24
CA ASP A 266 -18.59 13.57 -12.66
C ASP A 266 -18.35 14.62 -13.74
N THR A 267 -19.28 15.58 -13.83
CA THR A 267 -19.20 16.77 -14.69
C THR A 267 -18.59 17.98 -13.98
N VAL A 268 -18.30 17.88 -12.68
CA VAL A 268 -17.78 18.98 -11.87
C VAL A 268 -16.27 19.09 -12.06
N ASN A 269 -15.55 17.97 -11.99
CA ASN A 269 -14.11 17.98 -12.16
C ASN A 269 -13.73 17.99 -13.64
N PRO A 270 -12.81 18.88 -14.07
CA PRO A 270 -12.41 18.96 -15.46
C PRO A 270 -11.71 17.67 -15.90
N ASP A 271 -12.06 17.21 -17.09
CA ASP A 271 -11.38 16.09 -17.73
C ASP A 271 -9.96 16.49 -18.14
N LEU A 272 -9.04 15.56 -17.96
CA LEU A 272 -7.68 15.64 -18.46
C LEU A 272 -7.59 14.73 -19.69
N GLU A 273 -7.26 15.32 -20.83
CA GLU A 273 -6.95 14.60 -22.07
C GLU A 273 -5.68 13.75 -21.86
N MET A 274 -5.87 12.53 -21.38
CA MET A 274 -4.83 11.52 -21.28
C MET A 274 -5.39 10.18 -21.70
N GLU A 275 -4.68 9.52 -22.61
CA GLU A 275 -4.98 8.16 -23.03
C GLU A 275 -3.73 7.31 -22.96
N LEU A 276 -3.93 6.01 -22.78
CA LEU A 276 -2.86 5.05 -22.79
C LEU A 276 -2.38 4.87 -24.24
N LYS A 277 -1.07 5.02 -24.48
CA LYS A 277 -0.51 4.89 -25.83
C LYS A 277 -0.68 3.43 -26.33
N PRO A 278 -0.85 3.19 -27.65
CA PRO A 278 -1.14 1.84 -28.18
C PRO A 278 -0.09 0.76 -27.86
N GLN A 279 1.17 1.15 -27.68
CA GLN A 279 2.27 0.25 -27.29
C GLN A 279 2.23 -0.15 -25.81
N ALA A 280 1.50 0.59 -24.99
CA ALA A 280 1.41 0.38 -23.55
C ALA A 280 0.33 -0.65 -23.24
N ARG A 281 0.55 -1.91 -23.63
CA ARG A 281 -0.40 -3.00 -23.36
C ARG A 281 -0.16 -3.57 -21.96
N PRO A 282 -1.12 -3.45 -21.02
CA PRO A 282 -0.97 -4.06 -19.71
C PRO A 282 -0.88 -5.58 -19.82
N ARG A 283 -0.13 -6.19 -18.91
CA ARG A 283 -0.01 -7.66 -18.81
C ARG A 283 -1.27 -8.26 -18.16
N PRO A 284 -1.56 -9.56 -18.32
CA PRO A 284 -2.81 -10.16 -17.81
C PRO A 284 -3.07 -9.93 -16.31
N TYR A 285 -2.04 -9.99 -15.46
CA TYR A 285 -2.18 -9.72 -14.03
C TYR A 285 -2.40 -8.23 -13.72
N GLN A 286 -1.89 -7.33 -14.58
CA GLN A 286 -2.13 -5.89 -14.48
C GLN A 286 -3.57 -5.56 -14.85
N GLU A 287 -4.09 -6.16 -15.94
CA GLU A 287 -5.51 -6.04 -16.33
C GLU A 287 -6.43 -6.56 -15.24
N LYS A 288 -6.11 -7.73 -14.65
CA LYS A 288 -6.85 -8.30 -13.51
C LYS A 288 -6.83 -7.37 -12.29
N SER A 289 -5.71 -6.69 -12.03
CA SER A 289 -5.63 -5.71 -10.95
C SER A 289 -6.51 -4.48 -11.20
N LEU A 290 -6.53 -4.00 -12.44
CA LEU A 290 -7.36 -2.85 -12.86
C LEU A 290 -8.85 -3.21 -12.88
N SER A 291 -9.23 -4.42 -13.30
CA SER A 291 -10.64 -4.85 -13.29
C SER A 291 -11.20 -5.01 -11.88
N LYS A 292 -10.36 -5.27 -10.87
CA LYS A 292 -10.77 -5.24 -9.45
C LYS A 292 -10.96 -3.81 -8.91
N MET A 293 -10.13 -2.87 -9.37
CA MET A 293 -10.26 -1.45 -9.03
C MET A 293 -11.46 -0.79 -9.71
N PHE A 294 -11.68 -1.10 -10.99
CA PHE A 294 -12.77 -0.57 -11.80
C PHE A 294 -13.89 -1.60 -11.94
N GLY A 295 -14.98 -1.41 -11.18
CA GLY A 295 -16.16 -2.27 -11.24
C GLY A 295 -17.42 -1.44 -11.46
N ASN A 296 -18.37 -1.94 -12.25
CA ASN A 296 -19.68 -1.31 -12.51
C ASN A 296 -19.58 0.17 -12.96
N GLY A 297 -18.53 0.52 -13.72
CA GLY A 297 -18.29 1.89 -14.20
C GLY A 297 -17.69 2.86 -13.17
N ARG A 298 -17.46 2.43 -11.92
CA ARG A 298 -16.90 3.25 -10.84
C ARG A 298 -15.47 2.84 -10.50
N ALA A 299 -14.69 3.77 -9.95
CA ALA A 299 -13.36 3.51 -9.41
C ALA A 299 -13.45 3.31 -7.90
N ARG A 300 -12.87 2.22 -7.38
CA ARG A 300 -12.81 1.94 -5.94
C ARG A 300 -11.44 2.33 -5.39
N SER A 301 -11.44 2.93 -4.20
CA SER A 301 -10.20 3.17 -3.47
C SER A 301 -9.66 1.87 -2.87
N GLY A 302 -8.34 1.68 -2.87
CA GLY A 302 -7.72 0.51 -2.28
C GLY A 302 -6.26 0.31 -2.65
N ILE A 303 -5.72 -0.86 -2.27
CA ILE A 303 -4.29 -1.18 -2.37
C ILE A 303 -4.08 -2.32 -3.36
N ILE A 304 -3.16 -2.11 -4.32
CA ILE A 304 -2.70 -3.11 -5.27
C ILE A 304 -1.26 -3.49 -4.93
N VAL A 305 -1.06 -4.78 -4.67
CA VAL A 305 0.24 -5.36 -4.29
C VAL A 305 0.86 -6.03 -5.50
N LEU A 306 1.92 -5.43 -6.02
CA LEU A 306 2.67 -5.91 -7.16
C LEU A 306 4.15 -5.87 -6.84
N PRO A 307 4.88 -6.98 -7.03
CA PRO A 307 6.30 -7.01 -6.70
C PRO A 307 7.12 -6.07 -7.59
N CYS A 308 8.32 -5.74 -7.12
CA CYS A 308 9.25 -4.90 -7.87
C CYS A 308 9.52 -5.50 -9.26
N GLY A 309 9.52 -4.66 -10.30
CA GLY A 309 9.67 -5.10 -11.69
C GLY A 309 8.39 -5.61 -12.37
N ALA A 310 7.29 -5.85 -11.63
CA ALA A 310 6.02 -6.27 -12.22
C ALA A 310 5.26 -5.17 -12.98
N GLY A 311 5.79 -3.94 -13.02
CA GLY A 311 5.16 -2.82 -13.72
C GLY A 311 4.10 -2.07 -12.91
N LYS A 312 4.36 -1.85 -11.60
CA LYS A 312 3.55 -0.98 -10.71
C LYS A 312 3.20 0.36 -11.36
N SER A 313 4.19 1.02 -11.94
CA SER A 313 3.99 2.33 -12.57
C SER A 313 3.02 2.30 -13.75
N LEU A 314 3.03 1.23 -14.56
CA LEU A 314 2.10 1.08 -15.68
C LEU A 314 0.66 0.89 -15.21
N VAL A 315 0.43 0.20 -14.09
CA VAL A 315 -0.90 0.07 -13.47
C VAL A 315 -1.38 1.42 -12.97
N GLY A 316 -0.50 2.19 -12.31
CA GLY A 316 -0.79 3.55 -11.87
C GLY A 316 -1.17 4.50 -13.01
N VAL A 317 -0.37 4.52 -14.08
CA VAL A 317 -0.63 5.32 -15.28
C VAL A 317 -1.93 4.86 -15.96
N SER A 318 -2.16 3.56 -16.09
CA SER A 318 -3.40 3.01 -16.65
C SER A 318 -4.64 3.42 -15.84
N ALA A 319 -4.54 3.41 -14.51
CA ALA A 319 -5.63 3.86 -13.63
C ALA A 319 -5.92 5.36 -13.82
N ALA A 320 -4.88 6.20 -13.88
CA ALA A 320 -5.02 7.62 -14.16
C ALA A 320 -5.67 7.88 -15.54
N CYS A 321 -5.21 7.16 -16.58
CA CYS A 321 -5.77 7.24 -17.93
C CYS A 321 -7.22 6.75 -18.02
N ARG A 322 -7.65 5.84 -17.16
CA ARG A 322 -9.03 5.37 -17.11
C ARG A 322 -9.96 6.37 -16.43
N ILE A 323 -9.47 7.01 -15.36
CA ILE A 323 -10.23 8.02 -14.60
C ILE A 323 -10.33 9.34 -15.38
N LYS A 324 -9.30 9.72 -16.15
CA LYS A 324 -9.25 10.95 -16.98
C LYS A 324 -9.48 12.25 -16.20
N LYS A 325 -9.10 12.32 -14.92
CA LYS A 325 -9.17 13.53 -14.08
C LYS A 325 -7.79 13.90 -13.53
N SER A 326 -7.69 15.03 -12.83
CA SER A 326 -6.45 15.45 -12.15
C SER A 326 -5.94 14.35 -11.21
N CYS A 327 -4.64 14.04 -11.29
CA CYS A 327 -3.99 12.97 -10.52
C CYS A 327 -2.84 13.53 -9.68
N LEU A 328 -2.85 13.22 -8.38
CA LEU A 328 -1.75 13.53 -7.47
C LEU A 328 -0.97 12.25 -7.18
N CYS A 329 0.27 12.18 -7.65
CA CYS A 329 1.18 11.07 -7.43
C CYS A 329 2.15 11.39 -6.30
N LEU A 330 2.14 10.57 -5.25
CA LEU A 330 3.00 10.67 -4.08
C LEU A 330 4.07 9.58 -4.12
N ALA A 331 5.32 10.03 -4.13
CA ALA A 331 6.49 9.16 -4.13
C ALA A 331 7.34 9.34 -2.85
N THR A 332 8.23 8.38 -2.57
CA THR A 332 9.06 8.41 -1.36
C THR A 332 10.22 9.40 -1.44
N ASN A 333 10.82 9.59 -2.61
CA ASN A 333 11.98 10.47 -2.80
C ASN A 333 11.94 11.19 -4.16
N ALA A 334 12.84 12.16 -4.35
CA ALA A 334 12.91 12.97 -5.57
C ALA A 334 13.25 12.16 -6.84
N VAL A 335 14.06 11.10 -6.72
CA VAL A 335 14.40 10.23 -7.85
C VAL A 335 13.15 9.49 -8.34
N SER A 336 12.32 9.01 -7.43
CA SER A 336 11.04 8.38 -7.74
C SER A 336 10.07 9.37 -8.40
N VAL A 337 10.09 10.66 -7.99
CA VAL A 337 9.29 11.71 -8.66
C VAL A 337 9.67 11.83 -10.13
N ASP A 338 10.96 11.91 -10.45
CA ASP A 338 11.42 11.97 -11.84
C ASP A 338 11.10 10.70 -12.62
N GLN A 339 11.23 9.52 -11.99
CA GLN A 339 10.84 8.26 -12.60
C GLN A 339 9.34 8.23 -12.93
N TRP A 340 8.47 8.61 -11.99
CA TRP A 340 7.03 8.66 -12.22
C TRP A 340 6.66 9.65 -13.32
N ALA A 341 7.21 10.87 -13.29
CA ALA A 341 7.00 11.86 -14.34
C ALA A 341 7.41 11.31 -15.72
N PHE A 342 8.55 10.60 -15.80
CA PHE A 342 8.97 9.91 -17.02
C PHE A 342 8.02 8.79 -17.44
N GLN A 343 7.51 7.97 -16.50
CA GLN A 343 6.57 6.89 -16.82
C GLN A 343 5.23 7.43 -17.35
N PHE A 344 4.71 8.53 -16.79
CA PHE A 344 3.52 9.21 -17.33
C PHE A 344 3.75 9.65 -18.78
N LYS A 345 4.89 10.30 -19.07
CA LYS A 345 5.25 10.71 -20.44
C LYS A 345 5.42 9.53 -21.40
N LEU A 346 6.04 8.45 -20.92
CA LEU A 346 6.36 7.29 -21.75
C LEU A 346 5.10 6.55 -22.20
N TRP A 347 4.20 6.25 -21.25
CA TRP A 347 3.07 5.35 -21.49
C TRP A 347 1.75 6.06 -21.82
N SER A 348 1.60 7.35 -21.48
CA SER A 348 0.39 8.11 -21.80
C SER A 348 0.64 9.18 -22.88
N THR A 349 -0.44 9.68 -23.47
CA THR A 349 -0.46 10.77 -24.46
C THR A 349 -0.42 12.16 -23.83
N ILE A 350 -0.28 12.27 -22.51
CA ILE A 350 -0.27 13.55 -21.80
C ILE A 350 0.85 14.47 -22.30
N LYS A 351 0.54 15.76 -22.43
CA LYS A 351 1.52 16.78 -22.78
C LYS A 351 2.41 17.12 -21.58
N ASP A 352 3.66 17.44 -21.84
CA ASP A 352 4.64 17.79 -20.81
C ASP A 352 4.21 18.98 -19.93
N GLU A 353 3.47 19.93 -20.49
CA GLU A 353 2.94 21.11 -19.78
C GLU A 353 1.86 20.78 -18.73
N HIS A 354 1.25 19.59 -18.81
CA HIS A 354 0.26 19.10 -17.85
C HIS A 354 0.89 18.23 -16.75
N ILE A 355 2.20 17.95 -16.81
CA ILE A 355 2.93 17.25 -15.76
C ILE A 355 3.74 18.26 -14.96
N SER A 356 3.54 18.28 -13.64
CA SER A 356 4.30 19.11 -12.72
C SER A 356 5.08 18.23 -11.74
N ARG A 357 6.38 18.50 -11.63
CA ARG A 357 7.23 17.92 -10.59
C ARG A 357 7.35 18.90 -9.44
N PHE A 358 7.01 18.44 -8.24
CA PHE A 358 7.10 19.23 -7.04
C PHE A 358 7.98 18.54 -6.00
N THR A 359 9.20 19.06 -5.88
CA THR A 359 10.21 18.67 -4.88
C THR A 359 10.78 19.93 -4.24
N SER A 360 11.73 19.80 -3.31
CA SER A 360 12.45 20.94 -2.76
C SER A 360 13.15 21.76 -3.84
N ASP A 361 13.71 21.06 -4.83
CA ASP A 361 14.62 21.61 -5.84
C ASP A 361 13.88 21.99 -7.12
N ASN A 362 12.79 21.30 -7.43
CA ASN A 362 11.99 21.55 -8.62
C ASN A 362 10.55 21.95 -8.25
N LYS A 363 10.12 23.13 -8.68
CA LYS A 363 8.82 23.74 -8.36
C LYS A 363 8.05 24.08 -9.64
N GLU A 364 7.95 23.09 -10.53
CA GLU A 364 7.20 23.22 -11.77
C GLU A 364 5.71 23.41 -11.46
N LYS A 365 5.07 24.37 -12.13
CA LYS A 365 3.61 24.47 -12.18
C LYS A 365 3.13 23.92 -13.51
N PHE A 366 2.11 23.08 -13.49
CA PHE A 366 1.46 22.68 -14.74
C PHE A 366 0.49 23.76 -15.18
N ARG A 367 0.27 23.87 -16.48
CA ARG A 367 -0.70 24.80 -17.05
C ARG A 367 -2.06 24.11 -17.16
N GLY A 368 -3.14 24.85 -16.91
CA GLY A 368 -4.50 24.39 -17.17
C GLY A 368 -5.31 23.94 -15.95
N MET A 369 -6.55 23.59 -16.21
CA MET A 369 -7.53 23.23 -15.18
C MET A 369 -7.34 21.81 -14.66
N ALA A 370 -6.68 20.92 -15.41
CA ALA A 370 -6.41 19.55 -15.03
C ALA A 370 -4.96 19.17 -15.34
N GLY A 371 -4.35 18.32 -14.51
CA GLY A 371 -2.96 17.92 -14.67
C GLY A 371 -2.55 16.79 -13.73
N VAL A 372 -1.32 16.34 -13.91
CA VAL A 372 -0.66 15.33 -13.04
C VAL A 372 0.43 16.03 -12.25
N VAL A 373 0.29 16.04 -10.92
CA VAL A 373 1.34 16.52 -10.02
C VAL A 373 2.04 15.33 -9.41
N VAL A 374 3.36 15.28 -9.54
CA VAL A 374 4.20 14.25 -8.92
C VAL A 374 5.04 14.91 -7.83
N THR A 375 4.84 14.51 -6.59
CA THR A 375 5.49 15.10 -5.40
C THR A 375 5.93 14.02 -4.42
N THR A 376 6.70 14.40 -3.41
CA THR A 376 7.03 13.50 -2.29
C THR A 376 6.04 13.62 -1.13
N TYR A 377 5.90 12.56 -0.33
CA TYR A 377 5.06 12.56 0.88
C TYR A 377 5.48 13.66 1.86
N ASN A 378 6.79 13.84 2.06
CA ASN A 378 7.33 14.83 3.00
C ASN A 378 6.96 16.26 2.59
N MET A 379 7.00 16.60 1.29
CA MET A 379 6.65 17.94 0.82
C MET A 379 5.20 18.33 1.15
N VAL A 380 4.27 17.38 1.00
CA VAL A 380 2.85 17.58 1.29
C VAL A 380 2.59 17.61 2.80
N ALA A 381 3.15 16.65 3.55
CA ALA A 381 2.92 16.51 4.99
C ALA A 381 3.68 17.51 5.87
N PHE A 382 4.64 18.26 5.31
CA PHE A 382 5.43 19.24 6.05
C PHE A 382 4.54 20.34 6.65
N GLY A 383 4.64 20.55 7.96
CA GLY A 383 3.86 21.57 8.69
C GLY A 383 4.64 22.85 9.00
N GLY A 384 5.93 22.92 8.64
CA GLY A 384 6.79 24.07 8.93
C GLY A 384 6.66 25.21 7.91
N LYS A 385 7.46 26.26 8.10
CA LYS A 385 7.53 27.39 7.16
C LYS A 385 8.08 26.93 5.81
N ARG A 386 7.35 27.21 4.74
CA ARG A 386 7.77 26.97 3.36
C ARG A 386 8.23 28.25 2.68
N SER A 387 9.00 28.13 1.60
CA SER A 387 9.21 29.26 0.68
C SER A 387 7.88 29.67 0.05
N GLU A 388 7.72 30.95 -0.28
CA GLU A 388 6.48 31.51 -0.85
C GLU A 388 5.96 30.71 -2.06
N ASP A 389 6.84 30.33 -2.99
CA ASP A 389 6.47 29.54 -4.17
C ASP A 389 5.92 28.15 -3.82
N SER A 390 6.50 27.51 -2.79
CA SER A 390 6.06 26.20 -2.32
C SER A 390 4.73 26.27 -1.58
N GLU A 391 4.46 27.35 -0.84
CA GLU A 391 3.16 27.51 -0.18
C GLU A 391 2.05 27.75 -1.22
N LYS A 392 2.30 28.57 -2.26
CA LYS A 392 1.36 28.74 -3.38
C LYS A 392 0.98 27.42 -4.05
N ILE A 393 1.95 26.55 -4.32
CA ILE A 393 1.69 25.22 -4.91
C ILE A 393 0.90 24.33 -3.96
N ILE A 394 1.21 24.35 -2.66
CA ILE A 394 0.46 23.56 -1.66
C ILE A 394 -0.97 24.08 -1.50
N GLU A 395 -1.20 25.39 -1.54
CA GLU A 395 -2.54 25.97 -1.54
C GLU A 395 -3.34 25.54 -2.79
N GLU A 396 -2.72 25.52 -3.97
CA GLU A 396 -3.32 24.96 -5.18
C GLU A 396 -3.69 23.47 -5.02
N ILE A 397 -2.81 22.67 -4.40
CA ILE A 397 -3.06 21.24 -4.13
C ILE A 397 -4.22 21.05 -3.13
N ARG A 398 -4.31 21.90 -2.09
CA ARG A 398 -5.36 21.86 -1.06
C ARG A 398 -6.73 22.25 -1.60
N ASN A 399 -6.77 23.25 -2.47
CA ASN A 399 -8.02 23.81 -3.00
C ASN A 399 -8.61 23.00 -4.16
N ARG A 400 -7.80 22.12 -4.77
CA ARG A 400 -8.21 21.27 -5.90
C ARG A 400 -8.77 19.93 -5.43
N GLU A 401 -9.84 19.49 -6.08
CA GLU A 401 -10.31 18.11 -6.01
C GLU A 401 -9.50 17.22 -6.96
N TRP A 402 -8.93 16.16 -6.41
CA TRP A 402 -8.15 15.18 -7.16
C TRP A 402 -9.04 13.99 -7.50
N GLY A 403 -9.10 13.61 -8.78
CA GLY A 403 -9.84 12.41 -9.18
C GLY A 403 -9.13 11.13 -8.71
N LEU A 404 -7.79 11.15 -8.70
CA LEU A 404 -6.97 10.04 -8.23
C LEU A 404 -5.81 10.54 -7.35
N LEU A 405 -5.68 9.97 -6.16
CA LEU A 405 -4.49 10.04 -5.32
C LEU A 405 -3.70 8.74 -5.47
N LEU A 406 -2.59 8.77 -6.19
CA LEU A 406 -1.69 7.64 -6.36
C LEU A 406 -0.60 7.70 -5.30
N MET A 407 -0.44 6.61 -4.55
CA MET A 407 0.52 6.48 -3.46
C MET A 407 1.47 5.34 -3.77
N ASP A 408 2.76 5.64 -3.95
CA ASP A 408 3.79 4.64 -4.25
C ASP A 408 4.55 4.20 -2.98
N GLU A 409 4.92 2.91 -2.95
CA GLU A 409 5.59 2.23 -1.83
C GLU A 409 4.93 2.49 -0.46
N VAL A 410 3.62 2.21 -0.40
CA VAL A 410 2.76 2.48 0.77
C VAL A 410 3.30 1.89 2.08
N HIS A 411 4.03 0.78 2.03
CA HIS A 411 4.58 0.11 3.21
C HIS A 411 5.69 0.91 3.92
N VAL A 412 6.43 1.76 3.19
CA VAL A 412 7.57 2.51 3.72
C VAL A 412 7.13 3.70 4.57
N VAL A 413 5.96 4.26 4.28
CA VAL A 413 5.52 5.53 4.86
C VAL A 413 4.84 5.30 6.22
N PRO A 414 5.20 6.05 7.27
CA PRO A 414 4.53 5.96 8.56
C PRO A 414 3.04 6.32 8.50
N ALA A 415 2.20 5.62 9.27
CA ALA A 415 0.74 5.87 9.32
C ALA A 415 0.36 7.34 9.59
N HIS A 416 1.09 8.05 10.45
CA HIS A 416 0.82 9.46 10.78
C HIS A 416 1.02 10.39 9.57
N MET A 417 1.95 10.06 8.67
CA MET A 417 2.22 10.84 7.47
C MET A 417 1.08 10.67 6.46
N PHE A 418 0.56 9.44 6.31
CA PHE A 418 -0.66 9.21 5.52
C PHE A 418 -1.85 10.00 6.03
N ARG A 419 -2.10 10.01 7.34
CA ARG A 419 -3.19 10.80 7.93
C ARG A 419 -3.07 12.28 7.59
N LYS A 420 -1.87 12.85 7.72
CA LYS A 420 -1.60 14.26 7.35
C LYS A 420 -1.87 14.51 5.86
N VAL A 421 -1.35 13.66 4.98
CA VAL A 421 -1.54 13.79 3.54
C VAL A 421 -3.02 13.73 3.17
N ILE A 422 -3.74 12.70 3.63
CA ILE A 422 -5.16 12.48 3.31
C ILE A 422 -6.03 13.61 3.89
N SER A 423 -5.66 14.18 5.04
CA SER A 423 -6.34 15.34 5.62
C SER A 423 -6.14 16.61 4.79
N ILE A 424 -4.97 16.78 4.17
CA ILE A 424 -4.63 17.96 3.34
C ILE A 424 -5.23 17.85 1.93
N THR A 425 -5.23 16.66 1.33
CA THR A 425 -5.60 16.46 -0.08
C THR A 425 -7.02 15.91 -0.20
N LYS A 426 -7.90 16.65 -0.88
CA LYS A 426 -9.26 16.17 -1.19
C LYS A 426 -9.23 15.32 -2.45
N SER A 427 -9.26 14.00 -2.28
CA SER A 427 -9.26 13.04 -3.39
C SER A 427 -10.52 12.17 -3.41
N HIS A 428 -11.07 11.93 -4.59
CA HIS A 428 -12.21 11.02 -4.79
C HIS A 428 -11.83 9.55 -4.72
N CYS A 429 -10.77 9.16 -5.42
CA CYS A 429 -10.26 7.80 -5.43
C CYS A 429 -8.81 7.78 -4.94
N LYS A 430 -8.45 6.79 -4.11
CA LYS A 430 -7.09 6.59 -3.60
C LYS A 430 -6.58 5.22 -4.04
N LEU A 431 -5.41 5.20 -4.67
CA LEU A 431 -4.75 3.98 -5.10
C LEU A 431 -3.40 3.85 -4.41
N GLY A 432 -3.26 2.84 -3.56
CA GLY A 432 -1.99 2.45 -2.97
C GLY A 432 -1.29 1.41 -3.83
N LEU A 433 -0.05 1.65 -4.24
CA LEU A 433 0.82 0.69 -4.91
C LEU A 433 1.94 0.27 -3.96
N THR A 434 2.14 -1.04 -3.79
CA THR A 434 3.19 -1.54 -2.88
C THR A 434 3.75 -2.88 -3.36
N ALA A 435 5.02 -3.17 -3.02
CA ALA A 435 5.60 -4.50 -3.24
C ALA A 435 5.16 -5.52 -2.19
N THR A 436 5.04 -5.08 -0.95
CA THR A 436 4.76 -5.89 0.24
C THR A 436 3.68 -5.19 1.07
N LEU A 437 2.87 -5.97 1.78
CA LEU A 437 1.91 -5.43 2.75
C LEU A 437 2.39 -5.51 4.20
N VAL A 438 3.50 -6.21 4.45
CA VAL A 438 4.06 -6.34 5.78
C VAL A 438 4.69 -4.99 6.16
N ARG A 439 4.19 -4.37 7.23
CA ARG A 439 4.83 -3.22 7.88
C ARG A 439 5.46 -3.68 9.18
N GLU A 440 6.66 -3.19 9.45
CA GLU A 440 7.42 -3.45 10.68
C GLU A 440 6.71 -2.93 11.94
N ASP A 441 5.83 -1.93 11.81
CA ASP A 441 5.09 -1.35 12.94
C ASP A 441 3.76 -2.07 13.26
N GLU A 442 3.44 -3.17 12.57
CA GLU A 442 2.18 -3.94 12.70
C GLU A 442 0.89 -3.13 12.50
N ARG A 443 0.97 -1.86 12.04
CA ARG A 443 -0.19 -0.97 11.81
C ARG A 443 -0.71 -1.08 10.39
N ILE A 444 -0.79 -2.29 9.85
CA ILE A 444 -1.33 -2.55 8.50
C ILE A 444 -2.85 -2.28 8.50
N THR A 445 -3.53 -2.53 9.61
CA THR A 445 -4.97 -2.27 9.79
C THR A 445 -5.32 -0.79 9.58
N ASP A 446 -4.44 0.12 9.97
CA ASP A 446 -4.59 1.56 9.72
C ASP A 446 -4.57 1.88 8.22
N LEU A 447 -3.79 1.17 7.39
CA LEU A 447 -3.73 1.42 5.95
C LEU A 447 -5.03 1.05 5.25
N ASN A 448 -5.61 -0.10 5.60
CA ASN A 448 -6.88 -0.56 5.06
C ASN A 448 -8.00 0.46 5.32
N PHE A 449 -7.92 1.15 6.46
CA PHE A 449 -8.84 2.19 6.86
C PHE A 449 -8.61 3.53 6.12
N LEU A 450 -7.35 3.94 5.98
CA LEU A 450 -7.01 5.26 5.43
C LEU A 450 -7.15 5.31 3.90
N ILE A 451 -6.72 4.25 3.22
CA ILE A 451 -6.68 4.16 1.76
C ILE A 451 -7.88 3.38 1.24
N GLY A 452 -8.13 2.20 1.80
CA GLY A 452 -9.13 1.25 1.35
C GLY A 452 -8.63 -0.20 1.38
N PRO A 453 -9.48 -1.16 1.06
CA PRO A 453 -9.14 -2.58 1.13
C PRO A 453 -8.05 -2.99 0.13
N LYS A 454 -7.43 -4.14 0.37
CA LYS A 454 -6.58 -4.81 -0.61
C LYS A 454 -7.42 -5.26 -1.81
N LEU A 455 -7.18 -4.70 -2.99
CA LEU A 455 -7.92 -4.99 -4.21
C LEU A 455 -7.34 -6.19 -4.97
N TYR A 456 -6.01 -6.29 -4.98
CA TYR A 456 -5.29 -7.32 -5.71
C TYR A 456 -3.91 -7.55 -5.12
N GLU A 457 -3.48 -8.81 -5.13
CA GLU A 457 -2.12 -9.21 -4.81
C GLU A 457 -1.63 -10.22 -5.83
N ALA A 458 -0.57 -9.89 -6.55
CA ALA A 458 0.03 -10.83 -7.50
C ALA A 458 0.81 -11.93 -6.77
N ASN A 459 0.71 -13.16 -7.27
CA ASN A 459 1.56 -14.25 -6.82
C ASN A 459 2.91 -14.22 -7.51
N TRP A 460 3.95 -14.20 -6.70
CA TRP A 460 5.34 -14.23 -7.13
C TRP A 460 5.63 -15.43 -8.04
N LEU A 461 5.19 -16.63 -7.68
CA LEU A 461 5.47 -17.85 -8.44
C LEU A 461 4.83 -17.82 -9.84
N ASP A 462 3.61 -17.29 -9.96
CA ASP A 462 2.92 -17.18 -11.25
C ASP A 462 3.63 -16.17 -12.17
N LEU A 463 4.17 -15.08 -11.60
CA LEU A 463 4.92 -14.09 -12.36
C LEU A 463 6.27 -14.62 -12.85
N VAL A 464 6.95 -15.44 -12.05
CA VAL A 464 8.19 -16.12 -12.45
C VAL A 464 7.90 -17.18 -13.53
N LYS A 465 6.89 -18.02 -13.32
CA LYS A 465 6.45 -19.03 -14.31
C LYS A 465 6.00 -18.39 -15.63
N GLY A 466 5.35 -17.23 -15.57
CA GLY A 466 4.95 -16.45 -16.75
C GLY A 466 6.09 -15.72 -17.46
N GLY A 467 7.32 -15.78 -16.95
CA GLY A 467 8.48 -15.08 -17.52
C GLY A 467 8.43 -13.55 -17.37
N PHE A 468 7.55 -13.03 -16.51
CA PHE A 468 7.43 -11.58 -16.26
C PHE A 468 8.47 -11.07 -15.27
N ILE A 469 8.95 -11.94 -14.40
CA ILE A 469 9.99 -11.70 -13.40
C ILE A 469 11.05 -12.79 -13.55
N ALA A 470 12.32 -12.40 -13.40
CA ALA A 470 13.44 -13.34 -13.43
C ALA A 470 13.36 -14.32 -12.26
N ASN A 471 13.76 -15.58 -12.48
CA ASN A 471 13.90 -16.54 -11.39
C ASN A 471 15.08 -16.12 -10.51
N VAL A 472 14.82 -15.90 -9.22
CA VAL A 472 15.84 -15.48 -8.25
C VAL A 472 16.30 -16.69 -7.46
N GLN A 473 17.59 -17.02 -7.56
CA GLN A 473 18.21 -18.02 -6.71
C GLN A 473 18.82 -17.35 -5.49
N CYS A 474 18.24 -17.59 -4.31
CA CYS A 474 18.80 -17.14 -3.05
C CYS A 474 19.76 -18.20 -2.50
N ALA A 475 20.97 -17.79 -2.10
CA ALA A 475 21.95 -18.66 -1.48
C ALA A 475 22.63 -17.94 -0.31
N GLU A 476 22.58 -18.53 0.87
CA GLU A 476 23.35 -18.06 2.02
C GLU A 476 24.72 -18.73 2.04
N VAL A 477 25.77 -17.94 1.81
CA VAL A 477 27.15 -18.45 1.80
C VAL A 477 27.82 -18.14 3.14
N TRP A 478 27.80 -19.13 4.02
CA TRP A 478 28.36 -19.02 5.36
C TRP A 478 29.88 -19.12 5.31
N CYS A 479 30.57 -18.09 5.81
CA CYS A 479 32.03 -18.02 5.82
C CYS A 479 32.55 -18.15 7.25
N PRO A 480 33.38 -19.15 7.59
CA PRO A 480 33.93 -19.29 8.95
C PRO A 480 34.77 -18.07 9.31
N MET A 481 34.71 -17.62 10.57
CA MET A 481 35.61 -16.55 11.04
C MET A 481 37.02 -17.06 11.22
N THR A 482 38.01 -16.20 10.92
CA THR A 482 39.41 -16.48 11.24
C THR A 482 39.62 -16.42 12.76
N LYS A 483 40.59 -17.19 13.29
CA LYS A 483 40.80 -17.33 14.73
C LYS A 483 41.09 -15.98 15.40
N GLU A 484 41.85 -15.13 14.72
CA GLU A 484 42.25 -13.80 15.19
C GLU A 484 41.04 -12.88 15.30
N PHE A 485 40.19 -12.84 14.28
CA PHE A 485 38.96 -12.04 14.30
C PHE A 485 37.95 -12.57 15.32
N PHE A 486 37.83 -13.89 15.44
CA PHE A 486 36.93 -14.51 16.40
C PHE A 486 37.35 -14.24 17.85
N ALA A 487 38.66 -14.30 18.14
CA ALA A 487 39.18 -13.95 19.46
C ALA A 487 38.89 -12.49 19.83
N GLU A 488 39.06 -11.53 18.90
CA GLU A 488 38.70 -10.13 19.12
C GLU A 488 37.19 -9.92 19.24
N TYR A 489 36.38 -10.68 18.50
CA TYR A 489 34.91 -10.60 18.50
C TYR A 489 34.31 -10.97 19.87
N LEU A 490 34.91 -11.94 20.56
CA LEU A 490 34.45 -12.40 21.86
C LEU A 490 34.84 -11.48 23.03
N LYS A 491 35.79 -10.54 22.85
CA LYS A 491 36.18 -9.60 23.91
C LYS A 491 35.07 -8.59 24.18
N LYS A 492 34.67 -8.45 25.44
CA LYS A 492 33.64 -7.48 25.88
C LYS A 492 34.00 -6.03 25.52
N GLU A 493 35.28 -5.67 25.56
CA GLU A 493 35.80 -4.34 25.19
C GLU A 493 35.50 -3.95 23.75
N ASN A 494 35.34 -4.94 22.85
CA ASN A 494 35.08 -4.74 21.43
C ASN A 494 33.58 -4.78 21.07
N SER A 495 32.67 -4.71 22.05
CA SER A 495 31.22 -4.77 21.82
C SER A 495 30.75 -3.83 20.68
N LYS A 496 31.15 -2.55 20.70
CA LYS A 496 30.83 -1.58 19.63
C LYS A 496 31.52 -1.86 18.28
N LYS A 497 32.59 -2.67 18.26
CA LYS A 497 33.38 -3.01 17.07
C LYS A 497 33.03 -4.38 16.48
N LYS A 498 32.16 -5.16 17.14
CA LYS A 498 31.71 -6.48 16.69
C LYS A 498 31.21 -6.47 15.25
N GLN A 499 30.45 -5.43 14.87
CA GLN A 499 29.94 -5.26 13.51
C GLN A 499 31.04 -5.23 12.45
N VAL A 500 32.10 -4.46 12.71
CA VAL A 500 33.24 -4.34 11.81
C VAL A 500 34.02 -5.66 11.77
N LEU A 501 34.16 -6.36 12.90
CA LEU A 501 34.90 -7.62 12.98
C LEU A 501 34.27 -8.72 12.10
N TYR A 502 32.95 -8.93 12.17
CA TYR A 502 32.32 -9.93 11.29
C TYR A 502 32.20 -9.46 9.84
N ALA A 503 32.13 -8.15 9.59
CA ALA A 503 32.05 -7.58 8.24
C ALA A 503 33.39 -7.71 7.51
N MET A 504 34.50 -7.48 8.22
CA MET A 504 35.87 -7.51 7.70
C MET A 504 36.55 -8.89 7.79
N ASN A 505 35.78 -9.96 8.02
CA ASN A 505 36.30 -11.32 8.04
C ASN A 505 37.05 -11.64 6.72
N PRO A 506 38.35 -11.97 6.75
CA PRO A 506 39.13 -12.28 5.55
C PRO A 506 38.54 -13.40 4.69
N ASN A 507 37.91 -14.41 5.32
CA ASN A 507 37.26 -15.49 4.57
C ASN A 507 36.04 -14.99 3.78
N LYS A 508 35.30 -14.03 4.32
CA LYS A 508 34.17 -13.37 3.63
C LYS A 508 34.68 -12.52 2.47
N PHE A 509 35.82 -11.83 2.63
CA PHE A 509 36.46 -11.11 1.53
C PHE A 509 36.87 -12.05 0.39
N ARG A 510 37.50 -13.19 0.70
CA ARG A 510 37.87 -14.21 -0.30
C ARG A 510 36.66 -14.78 -1.03
N ALA A 511 35.57 -15.06 -0.31
CA ALA A 511 34.32 -15.53 -0.91
C ALA A 511 33.71 -14.47 -1.84
N CYS A 512 33.68 -13.21 -1.41
CA CYS A 512 33.20 -12.09 -2.23
C CYS A 512 34.04 -11.94 -3.52
N GLU A 513 35.36 -11.97 -3.41
CA GLU A 513 36.27 -11.91 -4.57
C GLU A 513 36.04 -13.09 -5.53
N PHE A 514 35.91 -14.31 -5.00
CA PHE A 514 35.63 -15.50 -5.79
C PHE A 514 34.32 -15.36 -6.58
N LEU A 515 33.23 -14.96 -5.92
CA LEU A 515 31.92 -14.78 -6.56
C LEU A 515 31.97 -13.69 -7.63
N ILE A 516 32.62 -12.56 -7.36
CA ILE A 516 32.77 -11.48 -8.35
C ILE A 516 33.51 -12.00 -9.58
N ARG A 517 34.66 -12.66 -9.41
CA ARG A 517 35.43 -13.20 -10.53
C ARG A 517 34.68 -14.27 -11.30
N PHE A 518 33.97 -15.16 -10.59
CA PHE A 518 33.17 -16.22 -11.20
C PHE A 518 32.09 -15.63 -12.13
N HIS A 519 31.31 -14.68 -11.65
CA HIS A 519 30.23 -14.07 -12.43
C HIS A 519 30.73 -13.12 -13.53
N GLU A 520 31.77 -12.34 -13.26
CA GLU A 520 32.31 -11.38 -14.23
C GLU A 520 33.11 -12.08 -15.34
N GLN A 521 34.00 -13.01 -15.00
CA GLN A 521 34.93 -13.61 -15.96
C GLN A 521 34.35 -14.83 -16.69
N GLN A 522 33.53 -15.65 -16.01
CA GLN A 522 33.02 -16.89 -16.60
C GLN A 522 31.64 -16.73 -17.23
N ARG A 523 30.82 -15.79 -16.72
CA ARG A 523 29.43 -15.60 -17.19
C ARG A 523 29.18 -14.27 -17.88
N GLY A 524 29.99 -13.25 -17.60
CA GLY A 524 29.75 -11.89 -18.09
C GLY A 524 28.56 -11.21 -17.42
N ASP A 525 28.17 -11.66 -16.23
CA ASP A 525 27.01 -11.16 -15.50
C ASP A 525 27.29 -9.78 -14.88
N LYS A 526 26.23 -8.97 -14.71
CA LYS A 526 26.25 -7.74 -13.94
C LYS A 526 26.09 -8.06 -12.44
N ILE A 527 26.88 -7.39 -11.61
CA ILE A 527 27.01 -7.68 -10.17
C ILE A 527 26.82 -6.40 -9.36
N ILE A 528 25.95 -6.47 -8.36
CA ILE A 528 25.76 -5.41 -7.38
C ILE A 528 26.14 -5.98 -6.02
N VAL A 529 27.12 -5.35 -5.36
CA VAL A 529 27.54 -5.72 -4.01
C VAL A 529 26.98 -4.68 -3.04
N PHE A 530 26.04 -5.10 -2.20
CA PHE A 530 25.44 -4.26 -1.18
C PHE A 530 26.15 -4.42 0.16
N ALA A 531 26.48 -3.31 0.83
CA ALA A 531 27.00 -3.33 2.20
C ALA A 531 26.53 -2.11 3.01
N ASP A 532 25.91 -2.35 4.16
CA ASP A 532 25.47 -1.29 5.07
C ASP A 532 26.63 -0.55 5.74
N ASN A 533 27.70 -1.29 6.09
CA ASN A 533 28.85 -0.71 6.74
C ASN A 533 29.77 0.01 5.73
N LEU A 534 29.87 1.33 5.85
CA LEU A 534 30.65 2.16 4.94
C LEU A 534 32.15 1.80 4.95
N PHE A 535 32.73 1.50 6.11
CA PHE A 535 34.14 1.13 6.23
C PHE A 535 34.44 -0.18 5.48
N ALA A 536 33.56 -1.17 5.62
CA ALA A 536 33.67 -2.42 4.87
C ALA A 536 33.49 -2.19 3.36
N LEU A 537 32.48 -1.42 2.95
CA LEU A 537 32.24 -1.08 1.54
C LEU A 537 33.48 -0.44 0.89
N THR A 538 34.03 0.60 1.51
CA THR A 538 35.21 1.30 1.00
C THR A 538 36.43 0.39 0.94
N SER A 539 36.66 -0.40 1.99
CA SER A 539 37.79 -1.35 2.03
C SER A 539 37.69 -2.42 0.94
N TYR A 540 36.49 -2.95 0.70
CA TYR A 540 36.26 -3.95 -0.34
C TYR A 540 36.40 -3.36 -1.74
N ALA A 541 35.75 -2.23 -2.01
CA ALA A 541 35.77 -1.55 -3.29
C ALA A 541 37.20 -1.12 -3.69
N MET A 542 37.98 -0.57 -2.75
CA MET A 542 39.37 -0.17 -3.01
C MET A 542 40.28 -1.38 -3.31
N LYS A 543 40.20 -2.45 -2.51
CA LYS A 543 41.02 -3.65 -2.71
C LYS A 543 40.70 -4.37 -4.02
N LEU A 544 39.41 -4.43 -4.39
CA LEU A 544 38.94 -5.07 -5.62
C LEU A 544 38.95 -4.14 -6.83
N ARG A 545 39.30 -2.85 -6.64
CA ARG A 545 39.35 -1.80 -7.67
C ARG A 545 38.05 -1.67 -8.46
N LYS A 546 36.91 -1.65 -7.77
CA LYS A 546 35.57 -1.51 -8.38
C LYS A 546 34.92 -0.18 -7.97
N PRO A 547 34.06 0.43 -8.81
CA PRO A 547 33.33 1.64 -8.45
C PRO A 547 32.41 1.45 -7.23
N MET A 548 32.28 2.48 -6.40
CA MET A 548 31.37 2.51 -5.25
C MET A 548 30.46 3.73 -5.27
N ILE A 549 29.23 3.57 -4.79
CA ILE A 549 28.25 4.64 -4.58
C ILE A 549 27.84 4.61 -3.11
N TYR A 550 28.06 5.72 -2.43
CA TYR A 550 27.73 5.95 -1.02
C TYR A 550 27.11 7.34 -0.85
N GLY A 551 26.67 7.69 0.36
CA GLY A 551 25.90 8.92 0.61
C GLY A 551 26.54 10.20 0.06
N SER A 552 27.86 10.33 0.15
CA SER A 552 28.60 11.51 -0.33
C SER A 552 28.93 11.51 -1.82
N THR A 553 28.61 10.44 -2.56
CA THR A 553 28.84 10.39 -4.02
C THR A 553 27.94 11.41 -4.71
N SER A 554 28.56 12.34 -5.46
CA SER A 554 27.82 13.39 -6.17
C SER A 554 26.79 12.81 -7.15
N HIS A 555 25.69 13.53 -7.39
CA HIS A 555 24.65 13.09 -8.32
C HIS A 555 25.22 12.83 -9.73
N VAL A 556 26.09 13.70 -10.22
CA VAL A 556 26.75 13.57 -11.53
C VAL A 556 27.58 12.29 -11.63
N GLU A 557 28.39 12.01 -10.60
CA GLU A 557 29.19 10.79 -10.54
C GLU A 557 28.32 9.54 -10.46
N ARG A 558 27.28 9.57 -9.63
CA ARG A 558 26.30 8.49 -9.49
C ARG A 558 25.66 8.15 -10.84
N THR A 559 25.16 9.16 -11.57
CA THR A 559 24.56 8.97 -12.90
C THR A 559 25.57 8.38 -13.89
N ARG A 560 26.83 8.86 -13.87
CA ARG A 560 27.90 8.33 -14.73
C ARG A 560 28.19 6.86 -14.45
N ILE A 561 28.40 6.48 -13.19
CA ILE A 561 28.67 5.10 -12.79
C ILE A 561 27.51 4.19 -13.19
N LEU A 562 26.27 4.61 -12.92
CA LEU A 562 25.08 3.83 -13.29
C LEU A 562 24.92 3.70 -14.80
N HIS A 563 25.25 4.74 -15.58
CA HIS A 563 25.21 4.68 -17.03
C HIS A 563 26.26 3.71 -17.58
N GLN A 564 27.49 3.76 -17.08
CA GLN A 564 28.57 2.82 -17.45
C GLN A 564 28.20 1.39 -17.07
N PHE A 565 27.69 1.17 -15.86
CA PHE A 565 27.26 -0.16 -15.43
C PHE A 565 26.14 -0.75 -16.30
N LYS A 566 25.19 0.08 -16.74
CA LYS A 566 24.06 -0.36 -17.59
C LYS A 566 24.48 -0.63 -19.04
N ASN A 567 25.29 0.25 -19.62
CA ASN A 567 25.49 0.28 -21.08
C ASN A 567 26.86 -0.23 -21.53
N SER A 568 27.87 -0.24 -20.66
CA SER A 568 29.22 -0.72 -20.98
C SER A 568 29.47 -2.07 -20.31
N SER A 569 30.20 -2.96 -20.99
CA SER A 569 30.72 -4.21 -20.44
C SER A 569 32.00 -4.02 -19.60
N ASP A 570 32.57 -2.82 -19.57
CA ASP A 570 33.82 -2.53 -18.82
C ASP A 570 33.57 -2.49 -17.31
N VAL A 571 32.36 -2.11 -16.91
CA VAL A 571 31.94 -2.03 -15.52
C VAL A 571 30.82 -3.03 -15.28
N ASN A 572 31.19 -4.23 -14.86
CA ASN A 572 30.24 -5.30 -14.51
C ASN A 572 30.01 -5.42 -13.00
N THR A 573 30.73 -4.68 -12.16
CA THR A 573 30.56 -4.73 -10.71
C THR A 573 30.51 -3.34 -10.11
N ILE A 574 29.50 -3.08 -9.28
CA ILE A 574 29.37 -1.86 -8.48
C ILE A 574 29.13 -2.19 -7.01
N PHE A 575 29.67 -1.35 -6.12
CA PHE A 575 29.46 -1.40 -4.68
C PHE A 575 28.45 -0.34 -4.27
N LEU A 576 27.38 -0.72 -3.56
CA LEU A 576 26.32 0.19 -3.11
C LEU A 576 26.19 0.15 -1.59
N SER A 577 26.11 1.34 -0.97
CA SER A 577 25.68 1.51 0.42
C SER A 577 24.18 1.80 0.50
N LYS A 578 23.64 1.84 1.73
CA LYS A 578 22.34 2.45 2.01
C LYS A 578 22.43 3.96 1.76
N VAL A 579 22.17 4.37 0.52
CA VAL A 579 22.08 5.78 0.13
C VAL A 579 20.70 6.28 0.49
N GLN A 580 20.61 7.09 1.54
CA GLN A 580 19.39 7.84 1.88
C GLN A 580 19.31 9.14 1.07
#